data_AF-A0A357R1P3-F1
#
_entry.id   AF-A0A357R1P3-F1
#
_cell.length_a   1.000
_cell.length_b   1.000
_cell.length_c   1.000
_cell.angle_alpha   90.00
_cell.angle_beta   90.00
_cell.angle_gamma   90.00
#
_symmetry.space_group_name_H-M   'P 1'
#
loop_
_entity.id
_entity.type
_entity.pdbx_description
1 polymer ?
#
loop_
_entity_poly.entity_id
_entity_poly.type
_entity_poly.pdbx_seq_one_letter_code
_entity_poly.pdbx_strand_id
1 'polypeptide(L)'
;KYYPDKWLAAGTATSMADIKSTVETDNLIVSIFSLAAVGIIILLTFRSLTLPILLVAVIQIAIWINMGVPYFTGSSLVFIGYLVIKSLQLGATIDYAILLTNRYMDFRLQHLPREAAALALRASGGSVLTSALILSLAGYAEGLMSKIDAISTIGMLLGRGAALSGILVLTLLPVLLTVFDPVIMSTTLGTKLIRHKEKRSA
;
A
#
# COMPACT_ATOMS: atom_id res chain seq x y z
N LYS A 1 23.71 -37.45 26.43
CA LYS A 1 24.69 -37.28 25.32
C LYS A 1 24.18 -36.39 24.17
N TYR A 2 23.01 -35.72 24.24
CA TYR A 2 22.62 -34.78 23.17
C TYR A 2 22.43 -33.33 23.63
N TYR A 3 22.04 -33.06 24.89
CA TYR A 3 22.05 -31.71 25.47
C TYR A 3 22.27 -31.80 26.99
N PRO A 4 23.51 -31.72 27.51
CA PRO A 4 23.76 -31.97 28.92
C PRO A 4 23.21 -30.86 29.85
N ASP A 5 23.13 -29.61 29.35
CA ASP A 5 22.80 -28.42 30.15
C ASP A 5 21.74 -27.51 29.48
N LYS A 6 20.98 -28.02 28.51
CA LYS A 6 19.89 -27.27 27.85
C LYS A 6 18.57 -28.01 28.02
N TRP A 7 17.61 -27.36 28.66
CA TRP A 7 16.23 -27.79 28.70
C TRP A 7 15.49 -27.16 27.50
N LEU A 8 14.76 -27.99 26.75
CA LEU A 8 13.95 -27.55 25.62
C LEU A 8 12.48 -27.77 25.99
N ALA A 9 11.67 -26.72 25.88
CA ALA A 9 10.24 -26.82 26.16
C ALA A 9 9.51 -27.33 24.91
N ALA A 10 8.89 -28.50 25.01
CA ALA A 10 8.16 -29.13 23.90
C ALA A 10 6.65 -29.13 24.18
N GLY A 11 5.84 -28.93 23.14
CA GLY A 11 4.38 -28.87 23.22
C GLY A 11 3.80 -27.90 22.21
N THR A 12 2.49 -27.98 21.98
CA THR A 12 1.81 -27.13 20.99
C THR A 12 1.93 -25.65 21.31
N ALA A 13 1.87 -25.28 22.60
CA ALA A 13 2.02 -23.90 23.05
C ALA A 13 3.43 -23.34 22.81
N THR A 14 4.47 -24.13 23.10
CA THR A 14 5.87 -23.69 22.91
C THR A 14 6.21 -23.62 21.42
N SER A 15 5.78 -24.60 20.62
CA SER A 15 5.93 -24.54 19.17
C SER A 15 5.19 -23.36 18.55
N MET A 16 3.98 -23.03 19.01
CA MET A 16 3.24 -21.87 18.50
C MET A 16 3.93 -20.55 18.86
N ALA A 17 4.50 -20.46 20.07
CA ALA A 17 5.29 -19.31 20.49
C ALA A 17 6.58 -19.15 19.66
N ASP A 18 7.30 -20.24 19.40
CA ASP A 18 8.51 -20.24 18.57
C ASP A 18 8.20 -19.84 17.12
N ILE A 19 7.12 -20.38 16.54
CA ILE A 19 6.65 -19.98 15.21
C ILE A 19 6.32 -18.49 15.20
N LYS A 20 5.53 -18.01 16.17
CA LYS A 20 5.15 -16.59 16.26
C LYS A 20 6.39 -15.69 16.34
N SER A 21 7.35 -15.99 17.22
CA SER A 21 8.57 -15.20 17.39
C SER A 21 9.44 -15.16 16.14
N THR A 22 9.61 -16.31 15.48
CA THR A 22 10.38 -16.40 14.23
C THR A 22 9.74 -15.54 13.15
N VAL A 23 8.43 -15.69 13.02
CA VAL A 23 7.63 -15.04 12.00
C VAL A 23 7.51 -13.51 12.23
N GLU A 24 7.46 -13.05 13.48
CA GLU A 24 7.54 -11.62 13.82
C GLU A 24 8.89 -11.00 13.42
N THR A 25 9.98 -11.75 13.56
CA THR A 25 11.32 -11.31 13.13
C THR A 25 11.40 -11.23 11.61
N ASP A 26 10.92 -12.26 10.91
CA ASP A 26 10.89 -12.30 9.45
C ASP A 26 10.02 -11.18 8.87
N ASN A 27 8.93 -10.82 9.54
CA ASN A 27 8.04 -9.72 9.12
C ASN A 27 8.78 -8.41 8.90
N LEU A 28 9.69 -8.07 9.82
CA LEU A 28 10.42 -6.81 9.74
C LEU A 28 11.32 -6.80 8.50
N ILE A 29 12.02 -7.91 8.26
CA ILE A 29 12.89 -8.08 7.09
C ILE A 29 12.07 -8.03 5.80
N VAL A 30 10.98 -8.80 5.72
CA VAL A 30 10.08 -8.84 4.57
C VAL A 30 9.47 -7.47 4.30
N SER A 31 8.99 -6.78 5.34
CA SER A 31 8.38 -5.45 5.18
C SER A 31 9.38 -4.43 4.65
N ILE A 32 10.63 -4.42 5.15
CA ILE A 32 11.68 -3.53 4.65
C ILE A 32 12.01 -3.88 3.20
N PHE A 33 12.16 -5.16 2.88
CA PHE A 33 12.48 -5.60 1.53
C PHE A 33 11.37 -5.28 0.53
N SER A 34 10.10 -5.54 0.88
CA SER A 34 8.93 -5.19 0.06
C SER A 34 8.85 -3.68 -0.17
N LEU A 35 9.05 -2.90 0.90
CA LEU A 35 9.06 -1.44 0.81
C LEU A 35 10.18 -0.92 -0.10
N ALA A 36 11.39 -1.45 0.06
CA ALA A 36 12.53 -1.10 -0.78
C ALA A 36 12.31 -1.49 -2.24
N ALA A 37 11.80 -2.70 -2.50
CA ALA A 37 11.52 -3.19 -3.84
C ALA A 37 10.47 -2.33 -4.55
N VAL A 38 9.34 -2.05 -3.89
CA VAL A 38 8.30 -1.16 -4.42
C VAL A 38 8.84 0.25 -4.63
N GLY A 39 9.61 0.77 -3.67
CA GLY A 39 10.23 2.09 -3.77
C GLY A 39 11.18 2.20 -4.98
N ILE A 40 12.00 1.18 -5.22
CA ILE A 40 12.90 1.09 -6.38
C ILE A 40 12.09 1.04 -7.68
N ILE A 41 11.04 0.23 -7.75
CA ILE A 41 10.19 0.15 -8.94
C ILE A 41 9.60 1.53 -9.27
N ILE A 42 9.00 2.21 -8.28
CA ILE A 42 8.43 3.54 -8.48
C ILE A 42 9.51 4.56 -8.86
N LEU A 43 10.68 4.51 -8.23
CA LEU A 43 11.82 5.36 -8.55
C LEU A 43 12.21 5.18 -10.02
N LEU A 44 12.28 3.95 -10.52
CA LEU A 44 12.60 3.65 -11.91
C LEU A 44 11.48 4.08 -12.87
N THR A 45 10.22 3.88 -12.48
CA THR A 45 9.05 4.26 -13.30
C THR A 45 8.95 5.78 -13.48
N PHE A 46 9.07 6.55 -12.40
CA PHE A 46 8.84 8.00 -12.43
C PHE A 46 10.12 8.84 -12.46
N ARG A 47 11.29 8.22 -12.26
CA ARG A 47 12.59 8.91 -12.14
C ARG A 47 12.53 10.11 -11.17
N SER A 48 11.82 9.91 -10.06
CA SER A 48 11.53 10.92 -9.03
C SER A 48 11.76 10.33 -7.65
N LEU A 49 12.43 11.07 -6.77
CA LEU A 49 12.69 10.64 -5.38
C LEU A 49 11.50 10.85 -4.45
N THR A 50 10.62 11.81 -4.76
CA THR A 50 9.50 12.18 -3.87
C THR A 50 8.30 11.24 -4.04
N LEU A 51 8.04 10.80 -5.27
CA LEU A 51 6.88 9.96 -5.59
C LEU A 51 6.89 8.60 -4.90
N PRO A 52 8.01 7.84 -4.84
CA PRO A 52 8.07 6.59 -4.08
C PRO A 52 7.60 6.75 -2.63
N ILE A 53 8.06 7.81 -1.96
CA ILE A 53 7.73 8.07 -0.56
C ILE A 53 6.25 8.39 -0.41
N LEU A 54 5.70 9.28 -1.25
CA LEU A 54 4.29 9.66 -1.20
C LEU A 54 3.35 8.48 -1.47
N LEU A 55 3.60 7.71 -2.53
CA LEU A 55 2.71 6.61 -2.92
C LEU A 55 2.71 5.49 -1.88
N VAL A 56 3.89 5.10 -1.41
CA VAL A 56 3.98 4.15 -0.31
C VAL A 56 3.28 4.68 0.92
N ALA A 57 3.50 5.95 1.31
CA ALA A 57 2.91 6.50 2.52
C ALA A 57 1.37 6.41 2.51
N VAL A 58 0.72 6.70 1.37
CA VAL A 58 -0.73 6.58 1.22
C VAL A 58 -1.20 5.15 1.45
N ILE A 59 -0.54 4.17 0.82
CA ILE A 59 -0.91 2.75 0.99
C ILE A 59 -0.58 2.26 2.40
N GLN A 60 0.50 2.76 3.01
CA GLN A 60 0.89 2.39 4.37
C GLN A 60 -0.11 2.91 5.41
N ILE A 61 -0.65 4.11 5.20
CA ILE A 61 -1.76 4.67 6.00
C ILE A 61 -3.00 3.77 5.84
N ALA A 62 -3.33 3.33 4.62
CA ALA A 62 -4.44 2.41 4.38
C ALA A 62 -4.27 1.09 5.16
N ILE A 63 -3.06 0.53 5.14
CA ILE A 63 -2.71 -0.70 5.89
C ILE A 63 -2.84 -0.45 7.39
N TRP A 64 -2.37 0.68 7.91
CA TRP A 64 -2.45 0.98 9.35
C TRP A 64 -3.90 1.12 9.81
N ILE A 65 -4.73 1.83 9.06
CA ILE A 65 -6.17 1.92 9.34
C ILE A 65 -6.80 0.53 9.30
N ASN A 66 -6.48 -0.27 8.26
CA ASN A 66 -7.01 -1.62 8.11
C ASN A 66 -6.62 -2.54 9.28
N MET A 67 -5.39 -2.43 9.78
CA MET A 67 -4.89 -3.21 10.92
C MET A 67 -5.32 -2.65 12.28
N GLY A 68 -5.78 -1.39 12.33
CA GLY A 68 -6.34 -0.80 13.55
C GLY A 68 -7.74 -1.35 13.86
N VAL A 69 -8.57 -1.62 12.85
CA VAL A 69 -9.96 -2.07 13.08
C VAL A 69 -10.08 -3.34 13.94
N PRO A 70 -9.31 -4.43 13.70
CA PRO A 70 -9.41 -5.65 14.51
C PRO A 70 -9.08 -5.45 16.00
N TYR A 71 -8.19 -4.49 16.30
CA TYR A 71 -7.86 -4.12 17.68
C TYR A 71 -9.09 -3.56 18.41
N PHE A 72 -9.90 -2.75 17.73
CA PHE A 72 -11.13 -2.19 18.30
C PHE A 72 -12.30 -3.19 18.32
N THR A 73 -12.34 -4.17 17.42
CA THR A 73 -13.41 -5.18 17.37
C THR A 73 -13.16 -6.38 18.28
N GLY A 74 -12.02 -6.42 19.01
CA GLY A 74 -11.69 -7.50 19.93
C GLY A 74 -11.48 -8.86 19.25
N SER A 75 -11.21 -8.87 17.94
CA SER A 75 -11.10 -10.11 17.16
C SER A 75 -9.70 -10.72 17.32
N SER A 76 -9.62 -12.00 17.64
CA SER A 76 -8.35 -12.73 17.70
C SER A 76 -7.77 -12.90 16.30
N LEU A 77 -6.69 -12.18 16.03
CA LEU A 77 -5.98 -12.24 14.76
C LEU A 77 -4.96 -13.39 14.76
N VAL A 78 -4.99 -14.21 13.73
CA VAL A 78 -3.89 -15.13 13.42
C VAL A 78 -2.68 -14.27 13.00
N PHE A 79 -1.54 -14.45 13.68
CA PHE A 79 -0.32 -13.68 13.39
C PHE A 79 0.08 -13.75 11.91
N ILE A 80 -0.12 -14.92 11.26
CA ILE A 80 0.10 -15.12 9.82
C ILE A 80 -0.73 -14.15 8.98
N GLY A 81 -1.99 -13.93 9.34
CA GLY A 81 -2.88 -13.05 8.59
C GLY A 81 -2.40 -11.60 8.56
N TYR A 82 -1.85 -11.10 9.67
CA TYR A 82 -1.28 -9.75 9.73
C TYR A 82 -0.14 -9.53 8.72
N LEU A 83 0.72 -10.54 8.56
CA LEU A 83 1.91 -10.49 7.71
C LEU A 83 1.54 -10.51 6.24
N VAL A 84 0.68 -11.47 5.90
CA VAL A 84 0.20 -11.66 4.54
C VAL A 84 -0.46 -10.37 4.07
N ILE A 85 -1.31 -9.77 4.91
CA ILE A 85 -2.02 -8.54 4.53
C ILE A 85 -1.09 -7.35 4.33
N LYS A 86 -0.08 -7.15 5.16
CA LYS A 86 0.87 -6.04 4.97
C LYS A 86 1.52 -6.10 3.59
N SER A 87 2.10 -7.23 3.23
CA SER A 87 2.83 -7.38 1.97
C SER A 87 1.88 -7.46 0.78
N LEU A 88 0.76 -8.19 0.91
CA LEU A 88 -0.21 -8.37 -0.16
C LEU A 88 -0.97 -7.09 -0.46
N GLN A 89 -1.45 -6.37 0.55
CA GLN A 89 -2.15 -5.09 0.35
C GLN A 89 -1.22 -4.04 -0.26
N LEU A 90 0.05 -3.97 0.19
CA LEU A 90 1.04 -3.10 -0.43
C LEU A 90 1.23 -3.42 -1.92
N GLY A 91 1.49 -4.68 -2.25
CA GLY A 91 1.74 -5.09 -3.64
C GLY A 91 0.51 -5.00 -4.55
N ALA A 92 -0.67 -5.34 -4.04
CA ALA A 92 -1.90 -5.43 -4.84
C ALA A 92 -2.64 -4.10 -5.01
N THR A 93 -2.28 -3.05 -4.26
CA THR A 93 -3.00 -1.75 -4.30
C THR A 93 -2.10 -0.57 -4.65
N ILE A 94 -0.78 -0.77 -4.74
CA ILE A 94 0.15 0.29 -5.17
C ILE A 94 -0.02 0.67 -6.63
N ASP A 95 -0.48 -0.26 -7.47
CA ASP A 95 -0.81 -0.04 -8.87
C ASP A 95 -1.89 1.05 -9.04
N TYR A 96 -2.83 1.17 -8.10
CA TYR A 96 -3.83 2.24 -8.09
C TYR A 96 -3.15 3.61 -7.98
N ALA A 97 -2.22 3.73 -7.04
CA ALA A 97 -1.48 4.95 -6.77
C ALA A 97 -0.57 5.31 -7.95
N ILE A 98 0.09 4.31 -8.55
CA ILE A 98 0.92 4.47 -9.74
C ILE A 98 0.08 4.95 -10.92
N LEU A 99 -1.06 4.33 -11.20
CA LEU A 99 -1.93 4.69 -12.33
C LEU A 99 -2.42 6.13 -12.23
N LEU A 100 -2.95 6.54 -11.08
CA LEU A 100 -3.42 7.91 -10.86
C LEU A 100 -2.27 8.92 -11.01
N THR A 101 -1.11 8.62 -10.42
CA THR A 101 0.06 9.49 -10.47
C THR A 101 0.62 9.62 -11.88
N ASN A 102 0.62 8.54 -12.66
CA ASN A 102 1.03 8.55 -14.06
C ASN A 102 0.15 9.51 -14.86
N ARG A 103 -1.17 9.41 -14.72
CA ARG A 103 -2.10 10.37 -15.34
C ARG A 103 -1.93 11.79 -14.84
N TYR A 104 -1.66 11.99 -13.56
CA TYR A 104 -1.36 13.31 -13.01
C TYR A 104 -0.14 13.93 -13.70
N MET A 105 0.96 13.17 -13.83
CA MET A 105 2.18 13.65 -14.49
C MET A 105 1.93 14.00 -15.97
N ASP A 106 1.13 13.21 -16.69
CA ASP A 106 0.74 13.50 -18.07
C ASP A 106 0.01 14.86 -18.18
N PHE A 107 -0.98 15.10 -17.32
CA PHE A 107 -1.75 16.35 -17.34
C PHE A 107 -0.97 17.56 -16.80
N ARG A 108 -0.04 17.36 -15.87
CA ARG A 108 0.80 18.45 -15.33
C ARG A 108 1.72 19.10 -16.38
N LEU A 109 1.96 18.44 -17.51
CA LEU A 109 2.70 19.05 -18.62
C LEU A 109 2.00 20.27 -19.22
N GLN A 110 0.67 20.35 -19.10
CA GLN A 110 -0.16 21.33 -19.79
C GLN A 110 -1.10 22.11 -18.85
N HIS A 111 -1.37 21.58 -17.65
CA HIS A 111 -2.35 22.13 -16.72
C HIS A 111 -1.73 22.46 -15.36
N LEU A 112 -2.36 23.39 -14.63
CA LEU A 112 -2.02 23.72 -13.24
C LEU A 112 -2.23 22.52 -12.30
N PRO A 113 -1.61 22.47 -11.10
CA PRO A 113 -1.68 21.32 -10.19
C PRO A 113 -3.10 20.81 -9.93
N ARG A 114 -4.00 21.72 -9.56
CA ARG A 114 -5.39 21.38 -9.21
C ARG A 114 -6.17 20.82 -10.41
N GLU A 115 -5.98 21.42 -11.58
CA GLU A 115 -6.65 20.98 -12.81
C GLU A 115 -6.13 19.61 -13.26
N ALA A 116 -4.82 19.40 -13.21
CA ALA A 116 -4.20 18.13 -13.55
C ALA A 116 -4.67 17.00 -12.61
N ALA A 117 -4.80 17.27 -11.32
CA ALA A 117 -5.35 16.31 -10.36
C ALA A 117 -6.81 15.94 -10.66
N ALA A 118 -7.65 16.93 -10.99
CA ALA A 118 -9.04 16.69 -11.36
C ALA A 118 -9.15 15.88 -12.68
N LEU A 119 -8.33 16.21 -13.68
CA LEU A 119 -8.28 15.48 -14.95
C LEU A 119 -7.76 14.05 -14.76
N ALA A 120 -6.72 13.85 -13.94
CA ALA A 120 -6.19 12.53 -13.62
C ALA A 120 -7.25 11.67 -12.93
N LEU A 121 -7.99 12.24 -11.98
CA LEU A 121 -9.09 11.54 -11.29
C LEU A 121 -10.22 11.18 -12.25
N ARG A 122 -10.58 12.06 -13.19
CA ARG A 122 -11.59 11.74 -14.23
C ARG A 122 -11.11 10.64 -15.19
N ALA A 123 -9.84 10.64 -15.54
CA ALA A 123 -9.28 9.69 -16.51
C ALA A 123 -9.01 8.29 -15.91
N SER A 124 -8.63 8.21 -14.63
CA SER A 124 -8.21 6.95 -14.00
C SER A 124 -9.07 6.51 -12.82
N GLY A 125 -9.93 7.38 -12.30
CA GLY A 125 -10.75 7.08 -11.13
C GLY A 125 -11.70 5.90 -11.36
N GLY A 126 -12.26 5.76 -12.56
CA GLY A 126 -13.07 4.60 -12.93
C GLY A 126 -12.29 3.29 -12.88
N SER A 127 -11.07 3.26 -13.43
CA SER A 127 -10.21 2.07 -13.43
C SER A 127 -9.71 1.69 -12.03
N VAL A 128 -9.38 2.68 -11.21
CA VAL A 128 -9.00 2.44 -9.81
C VAL A 128 -10.19 1.91 -9.01
N LEU A 129 -11.36 2.51 -9.18
CA LEU A 129 -12.57 2.10 -8.48
C LEU A 129 -12.98 0.67 -8.84
N THR A 130 -12.97 0.31 -10.13
CA THR A 130 -13.31 -1.06 -10.55
C THR A 130 -12.32 -2.07 -10.01
N SER A 131 -11.01 -1.80 -10.08
CA SER A 131 -9.99 -2.70 -9.54
C SER A 131 -10.12 -2.89 -8.02
N ALA A 132 -10.31 -1.78 -7.30
CA ALA A 132 -10.50 -1.81 -5.84
C ALA A 132 -11.78 -2.58 -5.45
N LEU A 133 -12.88 -2.40 -6.18
CA LEU A 133 -14.13 -3.13 -5.95
C LEU A 133 -13.97 -4.62 -6.22
N ILE A 134 -13.33 -5.01 -7.32
CA ILE A 134 -13.11 -6.42 -7.66
C ILE A 134 -12.29 -7.10 -6.57
N LEU A 135 -11.15 -6.51 -6.17
CA LEU A 135 -10.30 -7.07 -5.13
C LEU A 135 -11.00 -7.09 -3.77
N SER A 136 -11.76 -6.04 -3.46
CA SER A 136 -12.53 -5.94 -2.22
C SER A 136 -13.60 -7.02 -2.13
N LEU A 137 -14.42 -7.15 -3.18
CA LEU A 137 -15.49 -8.14 -3.25
C LEU A 137 -14.94 -9.57 -3.26
N ALA A 138 -13.84 -9.82 -3.97
CA ALA A 138 -13.17 -11.12 -3.94
C ALA A 138 -12.68 -11.47 -2.53
N GLY A 139 -12.07 -10.51 -1.83
CA GLY A 139 -11.64 -10.70 -0.44
C GLY A 139 -12.82 -10.99 0.50
N TYR A 140 -13.90 -10.22 0.41
CA TYR A 140 -15.09 -10.47 1.22
C TYR A 140 -15.79 -11.80 0.88
N ALA A 141 -15.86 -12.16 -0.40
CA ALA A 141 -16.40 -13.44 -0.83
C ALA A 141 -15.62 -14.60 -0.23
N GLU A 142 -14.29 -14.58 -0.33
CA GLU A 142 -13.43 -15.60 0.31
C GLU A 142 -13.60 -15.60 1.83
N GLY A 143 -13.65 -14.42 2.44
CA GLY A 143 -13.88 -14.25 3.87
C GLY A 143 -15.15 -14.94 4.38
N LEU A 144 -16.24 -14.84 3.62
CA LEU A 144 -17.55 -15.40 3.99
C LEU A 144 -17.73 -16.86 3.60
N MET A 145 -17.06 -17.33 2.53
CA MET A 145 -17.19 -18.70 2.05
C MET A 145 -16.24 -19.68 2.75
N SER A 146 -15.10 -19.20 3.23
CA SER A 146 -14.08 -20.07 3.82
C SER A 146 -14.46 -20.58 5.21
N LYS A 147 -14.31 -21.89 5.42
CA LYS A 147 -14.52 -22.55 6.72
C LYS A 147 -13.27 -22.56 7.61
N ILE A 148 -12.15 -22.08 7.09
CA ILE A 148 -10.88 -22.03 7.81
C ILE A 148 -10.72 -20.61 8.34
N ASP A 149 -10.76 -20.44 9.67
CA ASP A 149 -10.73 -19.12 10.34
C ASP A 149 -9.57 -18.24 9.88
N ALA A 150 -8.39 -18.83 9.66
CA ALA A 150 -7.22 -18.12 9.18
C ALA A 150 -7.44 -17.53 7.77
N ILE A 151 -8.03 -18.29 6.86
CA ILE A 151 -8.29 -17.86 5.48
C ILE A 151 -9.45 -16.86 5.46
N SER A 152 -10.51 -17.13 6.22
CA SER A 152 -11.65 -16.23 6.38
C SER A 152 -11.20 -14.84 6.87
N THR A 153 -10.34 -14.81 7.89
CA THR A 153 -9.79 -13.57 8.44
C THR A 153 -8.93 -12.83 7.41
N ILE A 154 -8.05 -13.54 6.69
CA ILE A 154 -7.24 -12.93 5.62
C ILE A 154 -8.14 -12.34 4.53
N GLY A 155 -9.16 -13.08 4.08
CA GLY A 155 -10.11 -12.60 3.08
C GLY A 155 -10.81 -11.31 3.53
N MET A 156 -11.37 -11.28 4.74
CA MET A 156 -12.03 -10.09 5.29
C MET A 156 -11.08 -8.89 5.42
N LEU A 157 -9.85 -9.11 5.90
CA LEU A 157 -8.84 -8.06 6.01
C LEU A 157 -8.41 -7.53 4.64
N LEU A 158 -8.23 -8.41 3.65
CA LEU A 158 -7.85 -8.02 2.30
C LEU A 158 -8.98 -7.26 1.61
N GLY A 159 -10.21 -7.74 1.77
CA GLY A 159 -11.41 -7.11 1.23
C GLY A 159 -11.56 -5.67 1.72
N ARG A 160 -11.41 -5.47 3.04
CA ARG A 160 -11.42 -4.13 3.65
C ARG A 160 -10.20 -3.30 3.26
N GLY A 161 -9.02 -3.91 3.24
CA GLY A 161 -7.77 -3.25 2.87
C GLY A 161 -7.80 -2.68 1.46
N ALA A 162 -8.29 -3.45 0.49
CA ALA A 162 -8.45 -3.04 -0.90
C ALA A 162 -9.42 -1.84 -1.04
N ALA A 163 -10.57 -1.90 -0.36
CA ALA A 163 -11.52 -0.79 -0.34
C ALA A 163 -10.91 0.49 0.26
N LEU A 164 -10.24 0.37 1.41
CA LEU A 164 -9.57 1.50 2.08
C LEU A 164 -8.45 2.08 1.22
N SER A 165 -7.61 1.25 0.61
CA SER A 165 -6.55 1.69 -0.30
C SER A 165 -7.14 2.43 -1.50
N GLY A 166 -8.20 1.88 -2.13
CA GLY A 166 -8.88 2.53 -3.25
C GLY A 166 -9.46 3.90 -2.87
N ILE A 167 -10.16 3.99 -1.73
CA ILE A 167 -10.73 5.26 -1.22
C ILE A 167 -9.62 6.29 -0.99
N LEU A 168 -8.53 5.91 -0.31
CA LEU A 168 -7.43 6.84 -0.02
C LEU A 168 -6.69 7.26 -1.29
N VAL A 169 -6.50 6.36 -2.26
CA VAL A 169 -5.92 6.72 -3.56
C VAL A 169 -6.82 7.68 -4.32
N LEU A 170 -8.14 7.53 -4.28
CA LEU A 170 -9.06 8.43 -4.99
C LEU A 170 -9.24 9.79 -4.29
N THR A 171 -9.03 9.87 -2.98
CA THR A 171 -9.32 11.08 -2.17
C THR A 171 -8.05 11.78 -1.69
N LEU A 172 -7.19 11.07 -0.97
CA LEU A 172 -6.00 11.62 -0.32
C LEU A 172 -4.87 11.86 -1.32
N LEU A 173 -4.64 10.92 -2.26
CA LEU A 173 -3.51 11.04 -3.19
C LEU A 173 -3.58 12.26 -4.11
N PRO A 174 -4.72 12.63 -4.74
CA PRO A 174 -4.80 13.86 -5.53
C PRO A 174 -4.43 15.10 -4.71
N VAL A 175 -4.89 15.18 -3.46
CA VAL A 175 -4.58 16.31 -2.57
C VAL A 175 -3.08 16.36 -2.29
N LEU A 176 -2.48 15.23 -1.92
CA LEU A 176 -1.03 15.16 -1.66
C LEU A 176 -0.21 15.51 -2.91
N LEU A 177 -0.60 15.02 -4.09
CA LEU A 177 0.06 15.36 -5.35
C LEU A 177 0.02 16.87 -5.63
N THR A 178 -1.11 17.55 -5.35
CA THR A 178 -1.21 19.01 -5.53
C THR A 178 -0.41 19.80 -4.49
N VAL A 179 -0.35 19.35 -3.23
CA VAL A 179 0.36 20.04 -2.15
C VAL A 179 1.87 19.88 -2.29
N PHE A 180 2.33 18.67 -2.60
CA PHE A 180 3.76 18.37 -2.79
C PHE A 180 4.24 18.60 -4.22
N ASP A 181 3.40 19.16 -5.09
CA ASP A 181 3.71 19.43 -6.48
C ASP A 181 5.04 20.18 -6.68
N PRO A 182 5.37 21.26 -5.94
CA PRO A 182 6.64 21.96 -6.12
C PRO A 182 7.86 21.06 -5.86
N VAL A 183 7.75 20.16 -4.89
CA VAL A 183 8.80 19.21 -4.51
C VAL A 183 8.90 18.10 -5.57
N ILE A 184 7.77 17.58 -6.03
CA ILE A 184 7.71 16.58 -7.11
C ILE A 184 8.35 17.16 -8.39
N MET A 185 8.02 18.40 -8.75
CA MET A 185 8.58 19.07 -9.93
C MET A 185 10.08 19.33 -9.80
N SER A 186 10.60 19.52 -8.59
CA SER A 186 12.04 19.71 -8.34
C SER A 186 12.86 18.41 -8.39
N THR A 187 12.24 17.28 -8.02
CA THR A 187 12.91 15.99 -7.83
C THR A 187 12.73 15.03 -9.01
N THR A 188 11.83 15.33 -9.94
CA THR A 188 11.54 14.48 -11.10
C THR A 188 12.45 14.83 -12.28
N LEU A 189 13.18 13.84 -12.79
CA LEU A 189 14.00 13.97 -13.99
C LEU A 189 13.10 14.05 -15.23
N GLY A 190 12.90 15.26 -15.77
CA GLY A 190 12.15 15.48 -17.02
C GLY A 190 11.20 16.68 -16.98
N THR A 191 10.91 17.22 -15.80
CA THR A 191 10.01 18.38 -15.58
C THR A 191 10.65 19.74 -15.90
N LYS A 192 11.90 19.78 -16.40
CA LYS A 192 12.61 21.03 -16.76
C LYS A 192 11.83 21.88 -17.78
N LEU A 193 11.06 21.26 -18.66
CA LEU A 193 10.20 21.93 -19.65
C LEU A 193 8.99 22.64 -19.01
N ILE A 194 8.41 22.06 -17.96
CA ILE A 194 7.26 22.63 -17.23
C ILE A 194 7.68 23.89 -16.48
N ARG A 195 8.83 23.83 -15.80
CA ARG A 195 9.41 24.94 -15.03
C ARG A 195 9.75 26.16 -15.91
N HIS A 196 10.01 25.95 -17.20
CA HIS A 196 10.30 27.03 -18.14
C HIS A 196 9.03 27.72 -18.65
N LYS A 197 7.90 26.99 -18.76
CA LYS A 197 6.58 27.55 -19.09
C LYS A 197 6.00 28.40 -17.95
N GLU A 198 6.05 27.92 -16.71
CA GLU A 198 5.55 28.68 -15.54
C GLU A 198 6.28 30.02 -15.36
N LYS A 199 7.60 30.07 -15.60
CA LYS A 199 8.37 31.32 -15.58
C LYS A 199 8.04 32.33 -16.70
N ARG A 200 7.33 31.91 -17.75
CA ARG A 200 6.88 32.79 -18.84
C ARG A 200 5.44 33.28 -18.66
N SER A 201 4.69 32.64 -17.77
CA SER A 201 3.27 32.94 -17.51
C SER A 201 3.04 33.71 -16.20
N ALA A 202 4.11 33.91 -15.40
CA ALA A 202 4.16 34.76 -14.22
C ALA A 202 4.95 36.04 -14.54
#